data_AF-A0A2E3RD34-F1
#
_entry.id   AF-A0A2E3RD34-F1
#
_cell.length_a   1.000
_cell.length_b   1.000
_cell.length_c   1.000
_cell.angle_alpha   90.00
_cell.angle_beta   90.00
_cell.angle_gamma   90.00
#
_symmetry.space_group_name_H-M   'P 1'
#
loop_
_entity.id
_entity.type
_entity.pdbx_description
1 polymer ?
#
loop_
_entity_poly.entity_id
_entity_poly.type
_entity_poly.pdbx_seq_one_letter_code
_entity_poly.pdbx_strand_id
1 'polypeptide(L)'
;MTNAGASTPQASNEDVGLSLSVPESLRRNCHYLICNSREIVARWDDDGKGWMIRIKDGFVKATQNHKQIPSMGNYIFIEIEITKKDVGQQLTGVHGFSLPGDFVLNKLTKKNENTILEGVEGTTTLNDRQRALVRQRVNAKYLPNIWDNAVDF
;
A
#
# COMPACT_ATOMS: atom_id res chain seq x y z
N MET A 1 59.62 14.29 15.69
CA MET A 1 58.75 13.12 15.89
C MET A 1 57.43 13.42 15.20
N THR A 2 57.23 12.81 14.03
CA THR A 2 56.07 12.94 13.14
C THR A 2 54.93 12.08 13.69
N ASN A 3 53.73 12.65 13.85
CA ASN A 3 52.52 11.88 14.16
C ASN A 3 51.50 12.10 13.04
N ALA A 4 51.29 11.04 12.25
CA ALA A 4 50.31 10.98 11.18
C ALA A 4 48.96 10.60 11.78
N GLY A 5 48.05 11.58 11.88
CA GLY A 5 46.65 11.34 12.19
C GLY A 5 45.92 10.94 10.91
N ALA A 6 45.54 9.67 10.83
CA ALA A 6 44.73 9.12 9.74
C ALA A 6 43.30 9.69 9.81
N SER A 7 42.93 10.50 8.81
CA SER A 7 41.55 10.91 8.58
C SER A 7 40.81 9.76 7.88
N THR A 8 39.97 9.05 8.61
CA THR A 8 39.00 8.12 8.02
C THR A 8 37.96 8.93 7.23
N PRO A 9 37.71 8.66 5.94
CA PRO A 9 36.63 9.31 5.23
C PRO A 9 35.29 8.81 5.79
N GLN A 10 34.55 9.72 6.41
CA GLN A 10 33.18 9.53 6.83
C GLN A 10 32.35 9.30 5.56
N ALA A 11 31.92 8.05 5.36
CA ALA A 11 31.00 7.70 4.29
C ALA A 11 29.73 8.53 4.48
N SER A 12 29.56 9.55 3.65
CA SER A 12 28.27 10.19 3.43
C SER A 12 27.36 9.11 2.84
N ASN A 13 26.45 8.61 3.67
CA ASN A 13 25.26 7.94 3.17
C ASN A 13 24.50 8.97 2.35
N GLU A 14 24.81 9.02 1.06
CA GLU A 14 23.96 9.71 0.08
C GLU A 14 22.61 9.03 0.15
N ASP A 15 21.69 9.73 0.81
CA ASP A 15 20.27 9.50 0.79
C ASP A 15 19.86 9.55 -0.68
N VAL A 16 19.80 8.39 -1.34
CA VAL A 16 19.17 8.21 -2.64
C VAL A 16 17.67 8.33 -2.42
N GLY A 17 17.25 9.54 -2.02
CA GLY A 17 15.88 9.98 -1.99
C GLY A 17 15.43 10.19 -3.42
N LEU A 18 15.13 9.09 -4.11
CA LEU A 18 14.15 9.17 -5.19
C LEU A 18 12.89 9.73 -4.53
N SER A 19 12.64 11.03 -4.74
CA SER A 19 11.43 11.70 -4.32
C SER A 19 10.25 10.97 -4.97
N LEU A 20 9.73 9.97 -4.28
CA LEU A 20 8.53 9.26 -4.68
C LEU A 20 7.40 10.28 -4.70
N SER A 21 6.91 10.60 -5.89
CA SER A 21 5.75 11.47 -6.04
C SER A 21 4.46 10.67 -5.80
N VAL A 22 3.43 11.37 -5.33
CA VAL A 22 2.08 10.81 -5.25
C VAL A 22 1.65 10.39 -6.67
N PRO A 23 1.10 9.19 -6.86
CA PRO A 23 0.65 8.76 -8.18
C PRO A 23 -0.51 9.65 -8.68
N GLU A 24 -0.48 10.02 -9.95
CA GLU A 24 -1.54 10.84 -10.59
C GLU A 24 -2.80 10.02 -10.90
N SER A 25 -2.66 8.70 -11.03
CA SER A 25 -3.78 7.78 -11.28
C SER A 25 -3.48 6.38 -10.75
N LEU A 26 -4.54 5.62 -10.46
CA LEU A 26 -4.45 4.21 -10.12
C LEU A 26 -4.04 3.41 -11.36
N ARG A 27 -2.94 2.67 -11.24
CA ARG A 27 -2.35 1.85 -12.30
C ARG A 27 -2.79 0.40 -12.16
N ARG A 28 -3.16 -0.22 -13.29
CA ARG A 28 -3.67 -1.61 -13.31
C ARG A 28 -2.64 -2.67 -12.90
N ASN A 29 -1.34 -2.39 -13.03
CA ASN A 29 -0.26 -3.28 -12.60
C ASN A 29 0.10 -3.11 -11.12
N CYS A 30 -0.58 -2.21 -10.41
CA CYS A 30 -0.36 -1.94 -9.00
C CYS A 30 -1.55 -2.44 -8.19
N HIS A 31 -1.30 -2.70 -6.91
CA HIS A 31 -2.34 -2.97 -5.93
C HIS A 31 -2.38 -1.90 -4.89
N TYR A 32 -3.58 -1.46 -4.56
CA TYR A 32 -3.77 -0.35 -3.65
C TYR A 32 -4.52 -0.80 -2.41
N LEU A 33 -3.97 -0.44 -1.25
CA LEU A 33 -4.57 -0.66 0.05
C LEU A 33 -4.72 0.68 0.77
N ILE A 34 -5.74 0.76 1.61
CA ILE A 34 -5.83 1.82 2.60
C ILE A 34 -5.89 1.14 3.96
N CYS A 35 -4.98 1.53 4.85
CA CYS A 35 -4.88 0.98 6.19
C CYS A 35 -5.01 2.08 7.23
N ASN A 36 -5.54 1.74 8.40
CA ASN A 36 -5.28 2.50 9.61
C ASN A 36 -4.06 1.88 10.34
N SER A 37 -3.91 2.13 11.64
CA SER A 37 -2.80 1.55 12.43
C SER A 37 -2.95 0.05 12.71
N ARG A 38 -4.12 -0.55 12.50
CA ARG A 38 -4.47 -1.90 12.94
C ARG A 38 -4.85 -2.86 11.81
N GLU A 39 -5.52 -2.36 10.78
CA GLU A 39 -6.15 -3.18 9.74
C GLU A 39 -6.20 -2.49 8.37
N ILE A 40 -6.48 -3.30 7.35
CA ILE A 40 -6.84 -2.84 6.01
C ILE A 40 -8.31 -2.41 6.07
N VAL A 41 -8.57 -1.12 5.84
CA VAL A 41 -9.92 -0.54 5.82
C VAL A 41 -10.50 -0.49 4.41
N ALA A 42 -9.66 -0.39 3.37
CA ALA A 42 -10.09 -0.49 2.00
C ALA A 42 -9.02 -1.12 1.11
N ARG A 43 -9.45 -1.66 -0.03
CA ARG A 43 -8.55 -2.13 -1.09
C ARG A 43 -9.16 -1.81 -2.44
N TRP A 44 -8.32 -1.60 -3.43
CA TRP A 44 -8.76 -1.49 -4.82
C TRP A 44 -8.59 -2.85 -5.50
N ASP A 45 -9.68 -3.37 -6.06
CA ASP A 45 -9.66 -4.58 -6.87
C ASP A 45 -9.75 -4.18 -8.37
N ASP A 46 -8.74 -4.61 -9.13
CA ASP A 46 -8.44 -4.25 -10.52
C ASP A 46 -9.33 -4.95 -11.56
N ASP A 47 -10.26 -5.80 -11.10
CA ASP A 47 -11.24 -6.55 -11.89
C ASP A 47 -12.51 -5.76 -12.23
N GLY A 48 -12.46 -4.42 -12.13
CA GLY A 48 -13.58 -3.52 -12.39
C GLY A 48 -14.55 -3.37 -11.20
N LYS A 49 -14.24 -3.98 -10.05
CA LYS A 49 -15.00 -3.74 -8.81
C LYS A 49 -14.66 -2.41 -8.17
N GLY A 50 -13.44 -1.91 -8.38
CA GLY A 50 -12.99 -0.62 -7.87
C GLY A 50 -12.66 -0.69 -6.39
N TRP A 51 -12.96 0.39 -5.66
CA TRP A 51 -12.72 0.45 -4.23
C TRP A 51 -13.69 -0.44 -3.44
N MET A 52 -13.12 -1.29 -2.59
CA MET A 52 -13.81 -2.19 -1.69
C MET A 52 -13.49 -1.81 -0.24
N ILE A 53 -14.51 -1.70 0.60
CA ILE A 53 -14.40 -1.34 2.02
C ILE A 53 -14.48 -2.61 2.87
N ARG A 54 -13.64 -2.67 3.90
CA ARG A 54 -13.65 -3.73 4.90
C ARG A 54 -14.95 -3.66 5.71
N ILE A 55 -15.62 -4.80 5.82
CA ILE A 55 -16.69 -5.05 6.79
C ILE A 55 -16.30 -6.24 7.66
N LYS A 56 -17.15 -6.59 8.64
CA LYS A 56 -16.92 -7.73 9.54
C LYS A 56 -16.58 -9.01 8.77
N ASP A 57 -17.38 -9.32 7.74
CA ASP A 57 -17.30 -10.58 7.00
C ASP A 57 -16.76 -10.41 5.58
N GLY A 58 -15.75 -9.54 5.40
CA GLY A 58 -15.02 -9.43 4.14
C GLY A 58 -14.98 -8.01 3.58
N PHE A 59 -15.22 -7.88 2.27
CA PHE A 59 -15.09 -6.61 1.55
C PHE A 59 -16.30 -6.37 0.64
N VAL A 60 -16.83 -5.14 0.67
CA VAL A 60 -17.99 -4.73 -0.14
C VAL A 60 -17.68 -3.50 -0.97
N LYS A 61 -18.34 -3.34 -2.11
CA LYS A 61 -18.08 -2.22 -3.03
C LYS A 61 -18.43 -0.88 -2.39
N ALA A 62 -17.45 0.04 -2.34
CA ALA A 62 -17.57 1.32 -1.67
C ALA A 62 -18.75 2.15 -2.21
N THR A 63 -18.87 2.25 -3.53
CA THR A 63 -19.91 3.03 -4.22
C THR A 63 -21.35 2.54 -4.01
N GLN A 64 -21.54 1.36 -3.42
CA GLN A 64 -22.84 0.79 -3.11
C GLN A 64 -23.11 0.74 -1.59
N ASN A 65 -22.08 0.97 -0.77
CA ASN A 65 -22.11 0.74 0.67
C ASN A 65 -21.60 1.95 1.46
N HIS A 66 -22.10 3.15 1.13
CA HIS A 66 -21.59 4.41 1.69
C HIS A 66 -21.62 4.45 3.23
N LYS A 67 -22.62 3.83 3.87
CA LYS A 67 -22.78 3.79 5.33
C LYS A 67 -21.69 2.98 6.04
N GLN A 68 -20.96 2.13 5.32
CA GLN A 68 -19.88 1.33 5.88
C GLN A 68 -18.54 2.07 5.86
N ILE A 69 -18.46 3.25 5.23
CA ILE A 69 -17.22 4.01 5.15
C ILE A 69 -16.95 4.70 6.48
N PRO A 70 -15.79 4.42 7.11
CA PRO A 70 -15.39 5.13 8.32
C PRO A 70 -15.34 6.64 8.08
N SER A 71 -16.03 7.38 8.93
CA SER A 71 -16.15 8.84 8.80
C SER A 71 -14.93 9.60 9.30
N MET A 72 -14.12 9.01 10.17
CA MET A 72 -12.96 9.65 10.79
C MET A 72 -11.82 8.65 10.92
N GLY A 73 -10.58 9.13 10.92
CA GLY A 73 -9.40 8.32 11.18
C GLY A 73 -8.16 8.80 10.43
N ASN A 74 -7.01 8.27 10.86
CA ASN A 74 -5.74 8.49 10.16
C ASN A 74 -5.44 7.27 9.30
N TYR A 75 -5.27 7.50 8.01
CA TYR A 75 -5.09 6.45 7.04
C TYR A 75 -3.76 6.60 6.31
N ILE A 76 -3.28 5.47 5.82
CA ILE A 76 -2.18 5.41 4.86
C ILE A 76 -2.71 4.76 3.61
N PHE A 77 -2.54 5.45 2.48
CA PHE A 77 -2.70 4.90 1.16
C PHE A 77 -1.40 4.18 0.77
N ILE A 78 -1.51 2.91 0.39
CA ILE A 78 -0.37 2.06 0.09
C ILE A 78 -0.47 1.60 -1.36
N GLU A 79 0.56 1.87 -2.14
CA GLU A 79 0.75 1.30 -3.46
C GLU A 79 1.74 0.12 -3.37
N ILE A 80 1.38 -1.00 -4.00
CA ILE A 80 2.18 -2.21 -4.09
C ILE A 80 2.42 -2.46 -5.58
N GLU A 81 3.68 -2.36 -5.99
CA GLU A 81 4.07 -2.56 -7.38
C GLU A 81 4.51 -4.00 -7.62
N ILE A 82 3.85 -4.65 -8.58
CA ILE A 82 4.17 -6.02 -8.99
C ILE A 82 4.50 -6.00 -10.47
N THR A 83 5.73 -6.40 -10.80
CA THR A 83 6.19 -6.47 -12.18
C THR A 83 6.23 -7.93 -12.64
N LYS A 84 5.74 -8.20 -13.85
CA LYS A 84 5.91 -9.50 -14.49
C LYS A 84 7.31 -9.54 -15.12
N LYS A 85 8.10 -10.54 -14.73
CA LYS A 85 9.38 -10.90 -15.34
C LYS A 85 9.28 -12.29 -15.96
N ASP A 86 10.33 -12.69 -16.68
CA ASP A 86 10.39 -13.97 -17.41
C ASP A 86 10.18 -15.19 -16.50
N VAL A 87 10.58 -15.10 -15.23
CA VAL A 87 10.51 -16.18 -14.23
C VAL A 87 9.23 -16.10 -13.37
N GLY A 88 8.38 -15.08 -13.56
CA GLY A 88 7.14 -14.91 -12.80
C GLY A 88 6.88 -13.47 -12.36
N GLN A 89 5.96 -13.31 -11.40
CA GLN A 89 5.66 -12.00 -10.81
C GLN A 89 6.63 -11.68 -9.67
N GLN A 90 7.14 -10.45 -9.64
CA GLN A 90 8.04 -9.96 -8.61
C GLN A 90 7.48 -8.70 -7.97
N LEU A 91 7.52 -8.65 -6.63
CA LEU A 91 7.30 -7.42 -5.87
C LEU A 91 8.49 -6.48 -6.07
N THR A 92 8.24 -5.31 -6.68
CA THR A 92 9.27 -4.32 -7.00
C THR A 92 9.22 -3.07 -6.12
N GLY A 93 8.06 -2.77 -5.53
CA GLY A 93 7.88 -1.57 -4.73
C GLY A 93 6.73 -1.69 -3.73
N VAL A 94 6.89 -1.03 -2.58
CA VAL A 94 5.80 -0.78 -1.62
C VAL A 94 5.96 0.65 -1.14
N HIS A 95 5.00 1.50 -1.49
CA HIS A 95 5.04 2.93 -1.22
C HIS A 95 3.88 3.33 -0.32
N GLY A 96 4.18 4.01 0.77
CA GLY A 96 3.18 4.56 1.70
C GLY A 96 2.98 6.05 1.46
N PHE A 97 1.73 6.46 1.49
CA PHE A 97 1.33 7.85 1.35
C PHE A 97 0.35 8.24 2.45
N SER A 98 0.59 9.38 3.10
CA SER A 98 -0.28 9.90 4.15
C SER A 98 -1.63 10.26 3.56
N LEU A 99 -2.70 9.76 4.17
CA LEU A 99 -4.08 10.05 3.80
C LEU A 99 -4.81 10.55 5.06
N PRO A 100 -4.47 11.74 5.57
CA PRO A 100 -5.05 12.27 6.79
C PRO A 100 -6.40 12.94 6.52
N GLY A 101 -7.13 13.19 7.60
CA GLY A 101 -8.33 14.01 7.57
C GLY A 101 -9.62 13.22 7.72
N ASP A 102 -10.55 13.86 8.42
CA ASP A 102 -11.90 13.33 8.58
C ASP A 102 -12.59 13.26 7.21
N PHE A 103 -13.42 12.24 7.05
CA PHE A 103 -14.21 11.99 5.85
C PHE A 103 -13.42 11.76 4.56
N VAL A 104 -12.08 11.66 4.61
CA VAL A 104 -11.24 11.46 3.42
C VAL A 104 -11.65 10.22 2.63
N LEU A 105 -12.09 9.16 3.32
CA LEU A 105 -12.55 7.92 2.69
C LEU A 105 -13.91 8.04 1.98
N ASN A 106 -14.67 9.13 2.16
CA ASN A 106 -15.88 9.38 1.37
C ASN A 106 -15.56 9.53 -0.13
N LYS A 107 -14.31 9.86 -0.47
CA LYS A 107 -13.81 9.88 -1.86
C LYS A 107 -13.93 8.51 -2.54
N LEU A 108 -13.93 7.40 -1.79
CA LEU A 108 -14.11 6.05 -2.31
C LEU A 108 -15.52 5.78 -2.87
N THR A 109 -16.51 6.61 -2.53
CA THR A 109 -17.89 6.50 -3.07
C THR A 109 -18.03 7.08 -4.47
N LYS A 110 -17.02 7.81 -4.95
CA LYS A 110 -17.10 8.53 -6.22
C LYS A 110 -16.93 7.55 -7.38
N LYS A 111 -17.57 7.88 -8.51
CA LYS A 111 -17.46 7.08 -9.75
C LYS A 111 -16.02 7.04 -10.28
N ASN A 112 -15.27 8.12 -10.09
CA ASN A 112 -13.86 8.17 -10.46
C ASN A 112 -13.02 7.58 -9.31
N GLU A 113 -12.41 6.43 -9.54
CA GLU A 113 -11.63 5.70 -8.54
C GLU A 113 -10.36 6.45 -8.12
N ASN A 114 -9.84 7.33 -8.99
CA ASN A 114 -8.68 8.17 -8.70
C ASN A 114 -8.98 9.28 -7.67
N THR A 115 -10.25 9.56 -7.37
CA THR A 115 -10.64 10.69 -6.49
C THR A 115 -9.98 10.61 -5.11
N ILE A 116 -9.65 9.40 -4.63
CA ILE A 116 -8.95 9.21 -3.35
C ILE A 116 -7.56 9.86 -3.31
N LEU A 117 -6.89 9.98 -4.45
CA LEU A 117 -5.53 10.51 -4.57
C LEU A 117 -5.47 12.00 -4.23
N GLU A 118 -6.57 12.73 -4.43
CA GLU A 118 -6.71 14.14 -4.00
C GLU A 118 -6.61 14.33 -2.49
N GLY A 119 -6.83 13.27 -1.69
CA GLY A 119 -6.68 13.31 -0.24
C GLY A 119 -5.26 13.03 0.24
N VAL A 120 -4.34 12.66 -0.67
CA VAL A 120 -2.98 12.30 -0.30
C VAL A 120 -2.15 13.56 -0.07
N GLU A 121 -1.49 13.66 1.09
CA GLU A 121 -0.70 14.84 1.46
C GLU A 121 0.81 14.68 1.27
N GLY A 122 1.31 13.45 1.09
CA GLY A 122 2.73 13.19 0.89
C GLY A 122 3.12 11.74 1.14
N THR A 123 4.41 11.45 1.01
CA THR A 123 4.96 10.11 1.32
C THR A 123 5.04 9.88 2.82
N THR A 124 4.96 8.60 3.22
CA THR A 124 5.12 8.20 4.61
C THR A 124 5.65 6.78 4.72
N THR A 125 6.26 6.47 5.86
CA THR A 125 6.78 5.13 6.15
C THR A 125 5.70 4.25 6.77
N LEU A 126 5.66 2.98 6.38
CA LEU A 126 4.79 1.99 7.00
C LEU A 126 5.34 1.54 8.36
N ASN A 127 4.48 1.38 9.36
CA ASN A 127 4.86 0.69 10.59
C ASN A 127 4.88 -0.84 10.40
N ASP A 128 5.40 -1.57 11.38
CA ASP A 128 5.55 -3.04 11.28
C ASP A 128 4.24 -3.76 11.06
N ARG A 129 3.15 -3.27 11.68
CA ARG A 129 1.82 -3.83 11.52
C ARG A 129 1.29 -3.66 10.09
N GLN A 130 1.46 -2.48 9.51
CA GLN A 130 1.08 -2.18 8.13
C GLN A 130 1.92 -2.99 7.14
N ARG A 131 3.23 -3.12 7.37
CA ARG A 131 4.09 -4.01 6.55
C ARG A 131 3.61 -5.47 6.64
N ALA A 132 3.18 -5.93 7.81
CA ALA A 132 2.63 -7.28 7.96
C ALA A 132 1.31 -7.46 7.19
N LEU A 133 0.42 -6.45 7.20
CA LEU A 133 -0.82 -6.47 6.41
C LEU A 133 -0.55 -6.49 4.90
N VAL A 134 0.42 -5.70 4.43
CA VAL A 134 0.88 -5.72 3.03
C VAL A 134 1.38 -7.11 2.65
N ARG A 135 2.28 -7.71 3.45
CA ARG A 135 2.77 -9.07 3.22
C ARG A 135 1.65 -10.10 3.17
N GLN A 136 0.71 -10.05 4.12
CA GLN A 136 -0.44 -10.95 4.15
C GLN A 136 -1.26 -10.82 2.86
N ARG A 137 -1.52 -9.60 2.39
CA ARG A 137 -2.27 -9.36 1.15
C ARG A 137 -1.55 -9.91 -0.08
N VAL A 138 -0.25 -9.63 -0.20
CA VAL A 138 0.58 -10.10 -1.31
C VAL A 138 0.58 -11.63 -1.34
N ASN A 139 0.85 -12.28 -0.20
CA ASN A 139 0.84 -13.73 -0.10
C ASN A 139 -0.54 -14.32 -0.47
N ALA A 140 -1.63 -13.73 0.01
CA ALA A 140 -2.97 -14.22 -0.32
C ALA A 140 -3.33 -14.06 -1.82
N LYS A 141 -2.77 -13.05 -2.52
CA LYS A 141 -3.06 -12.83 -3.96
C LYS A 141 -2.16 -13.67 -4.86
N TYR A 142 -0.90 -13.85 -4.48
CA TYR A 142 0.15 -14.37 -5.37
C TYR A 142 0.70 -15.74 -4.97
N LEU A 143 0.47 -16.15 -3.74
CA LEU A 143 0.77 -17.49 -3.25
C LEU A 143 -0.47 -18.29 -2.83
N PRO A 144 -1.66 -18.11 -3.45
CA PRO A 144 -2.76 -19.02 -3.13
C PRO A 144 -2.35 -20.43 -3.58
N ASN A 145 -2.54 -21.39 -2.70
CA ASN A 145 -2.51 -22.83 -3.00
C ASN A 145 -1.12 -23.49 -3.11
N ILE A 146 -0.06 -22.91 -2.51
CA ILE A 146 1.21 -23.68 -2.32
C ILE A 146 0.96 -24.95 -1.49
N TRP A 147 -0.05 -24.90 -0.62
CA TRP A 147 -0.39 -25.95 0.32
C TRP A 147 -1.43 -26.95 -0.21
N ASP A 148 -2.14 -26.64 -1.29
CA ASP A 148 -3.20 -27.50 -1.83
C ASP A 148 -2.67 -28.84 -2.36
N ASN A 149 -1.36 -28.90 -2.65
CA ASN A 149 -0.65 -30.11 -3.06
C ASN A 149 0.31 -30.64 -1.97
N ALA A 150 0.24 -30.13 -0.74
CA ALA A 150 1.05 -30.65 0.35
C ALA A 150 0.53 -32.05 0.71
N VAL A 151 1.40 -33.05 0.57
CA VAL A 151 1.05 -34.47 0.76
C VAL A 151 0.92 -34.81 2.26
N ASP A 152 1.62 -34.09 3.12
CA ASP A 152 1.55 -34.22 4.59
C ASP A 152 1.78 -32.86 5.27
N PHE A 153 1.13 -32.64 6.42
CA PHE A 153 1.27 -31.47 7.29
C PHE A 153 1.41 -31.89 8.75
#